data_AF-A0A2E0HAS9-F1
#
_entry.id   AF-A0A2E0HAS9-F1
#
_cell.length_a   1.000
_cell.length_b   1.000
_cell.length_c   1.000
_cell.angle_alpha   90.00
_cell.angle_beta   90.00
_cell.angle_gamma   90.00
#
_symmetry.space_group_name_H-M   'P 1'
#
loop_
_entity.id
_entity.type
_entity.pdbx_description
1 polymer ?
#
loop_
_entity_poly.entity_id
_entity_poly.type
_entity_poly.pdbx_seq_one_letter_code
_entity_poly.pdbx_strand_id
1 'polypeptide(L)'
;MCLYLNKQKRALDDYHWEYYDQQKPFLEKVLRPIFLCLDFQGTEKTQALVAQLATTKDELSTGITLHTMDRRPIQPRQKDYLVDEVGKVSPDRFEWLLYLQIPNKLNGQLYLPTVIKFRSLQDDLVNNERWKSKNKLIQQSMLPRLMEKPSRLIESLSNDLNNELARVSQRIEDGDNQNVILRNRTGKTQWRLPSTSVKSMLNNPFFDLLKPINIADVLRYVDQETNFLDHFEHVLPVQ
;
A
#
# COMPACT_ATOMS: atom_id res chain seq x y z
N MET A 1 13.05 39.44 -29.76
CA MET A 1 14.41 40.03 -29.70
C MET A 1 14.98 39.65 -28.34
N CYS A 2 16.00 38.79 -28.33
CA CYS A 2 16.42 38.02 -27.16
C CYS A 2 16.82 38.91 -25.98
N LEU A 3 16.24 38.64 -24.80
CA LEU A 3 16.53 39.30 -23.50
C LEU A 3 17.98 39.12 -23.02
N TYR A 4 18.84 38.49 -23.81
CA TYR A 4 20.26 38.26 -23.56
C TYR A 4 21.11 39.55 -23.51
N LEU A 5 20.56 40.68 -23.97
CA LEU A 5 21.28 41.96 -24.01
C LEU A 5 21.17 42.78 -22.70
N ASN A 6 20.26 42.43 -21.79
CA ASN A 6 20.22 43.06 -20.47
C ASN A 6 21.12 42.26 -19.52
N LYS A 7 22.34 42.78 -19.30
CA LYS A 7 23.38 42.25 -18.41
C LYS A 7 22.94 42.16 -16.94
N GLN A 8 22.02 41.25 -16.64
CA GLN A 8 21.80 40.74 -15.29
C GLN A 8 21.96 39.22 -15.38
N LYS A 9 22.93 38.67 -14.65
CA LYS A 9 23.01 37.23 -14.39
C LYS A 9 21.77 36.85 -13.58
N ARG A 10 20.62 36.70 -14.23
CA ARG A 10 19.42 36.14 -13.62
C ARG A 10 19.69 34.69 -13.30
N ALA A 11 19.40 34.29 -12.07
CA ALA A 11 19.55 32.90 -11.66
C ALA A 11 18.56 32.04 -12.46
N LEU A 12 18.85 30.76 -12.61
CA LEU A 12 17.93 29.84 -13.31
C LEU A 12 16.53 29.83 -12.68
N ASP A 13 16.45 30.07 -11.36
CA ASP A 13 15.20 30.18 -10.61
C ASP A 13 14.36 31.41 -11.00
N ASP A 14 14.97 32.52 -11.44
CA ASP A 14 14.22 33.69 -11.94
C ASP A 14 13.38 33.33 -13.17
N TYR A 15 13.97 32.56 -14.08
CA TYR A 15 13.27 32.12 -15.30
C TYR A 15 12.14 31.16 -14.99
N HIS A 16 12.28 30.31 -13.97
CA HIS A 16 11.21 29.42 -13.52
C HIS A 16 10.00 30.21 -13.00
N TRP A 17 10.24 31.22 -12.15
CA TRP A 17 9.15 32.04 -11.61
C TRP A 17 8.49 32.91 -12.67
N GLU A 18 9.26 33.48 -13.62
CA GLU A 18 8.70 34.22 -14.76
C GLU A 18 7.83 33.32 -15.65
N TYR A 19 8.22 32.05 -15.83
CA TYR A 19 7.38 31.07 -16.52
C TYR A 19 6.09 30.76 -15.74
N TYR A 20 6.17 30.54 -14.44
CA TYR A 20 4.97 30.28 -13.62
C TYR A 20 3.99 31.44 -13.60
N ASP A 21 4.48 32.68 -13.63
CA ASP A 21 3.64 33.88 -13.73
C ASP A 21 2.87 33.94 -15.06
N GLN A 22 3.41 33.37 -16.14
CA GLN A 22 2.73 33.28 -17.44
C GLN A 22 1.70 32.16 -17.48
N GLN A 23 1.84 31.12 -16.63
CA GLN A 23 0.99 29.92 -16.62
C GLN A 23 -0.20 30.00 -15.66
N LYS A 24 -0.67 31.20 -15.29
CA LYS A 24 -1.88 31.36 -14.46
C LYS A 24 -3.11 30.59 -14.95
N PRO A 25 -3.43 30.54 -16.26
CA PRO A 25 -4.60 29.80 -16.72
C PRO A 25 -4.52 28.30 -16.41
N PHE A 26 -3.32 27.72 -16.41
CA PHE A 26 -3.10 26.32 -16.05
C PHE A 26 -3.31 26.09 -14.55
N LEU A 27 -2.79 27.00 -13.72
CA LEU A 27 -2.98 26.96 -12.28
C LEU A 27 -4.48 27.01 -11.91
N GLU A 28 -5.22 27.97 -12.45
CA GLU A 28 -6.63 28.17 -12.12
C GLU A 28 -7.56 27.09 -12.68
N LYS A 29 -7.31 26.60 -13.91
CA LYS A 29 -8.22 25.65 -14.59
C LYS A 29 -7.90 24.19 -14.33
N VAL A 30 -6.67 23.85 -13.97
CA VAL A 30 -6.22 22.45 -13.84
C VAL A 30 -5.78 22.15 -12.41
N LEU A 31 -4.79 22.87 -11.88
CA LEU A 31 -4.23 22.55 -10.57
C LEU A 31 -5.21 22.84 -9.44
N ARG A 32 -5.91 23.98 -9.49
CA ARG A 32 -6.83 24.40 -8.43
C ARG A 32 -8.02 23.44 -8.25
N PRO A 33 -8.73 22.99 -9.31
CA PRO A 33 -9.78 21.98 -9.15
C PRO A 33 -9.27 20.67 -8.56
N ILE A 34 -8.10 20.19 -9.00
CA ILE A 34 -7.49 18.97 -8.45
C ILE A 34 -7.20 19.17 -6.97
N PHE A 35 -6.61 20.30 -6.60
CA PHE A 35 -6.29 20.63 -5.21
C PHE A 35 -7.54 20.69 -4.31
N LEU A 36 -8.63 21.29 -4.77
CA LEU A 36 -9.89 21.37 -4.01
C LEU A 36 -10.53 20.00 -3.76
N CYS A 37 -10.34 19.03 -4.67
CA CYS A 37 -10.83 17.66 -4.50
C CYS A 37 -9.99 16.81 -3.54
N LEU A 38 -8.77 17.25 -3.19
CA LEU A 38 -7.86 16.49 -2.35
C LEU A 38 -7.97 16.91 -0.88
N ASP A 39 -7.96 15.92 0.01
CA ASP A 39 -7.90 16.14 1.45
C ASP A 39 -6.52 15.78 1.97
N PHE A 40 -5.87 16.76 2.60
CA PHE A 40 -4.50 16.62 3.07
C PHE A 40 -4.48 16.40 4.57
N GLN A 41 -3.76 15.36 4.98
CA GLN A 41 -3.37 15.11 6.37
C GLN A 41 -1.85 15.11 6.47
N GLY A 42 -1.30 15.29 7.67
CA GLY A 42 0.14 15.35 7.83
C GLY A 42 0.60 14.94 9.21
N THR A 43 1.91 14.84 9.33
CA THR A 43 2.60 14.55 10.59
C THR A 43 2.82 15.83 11.39
N GLU A 44 3.24 15.73 12.66
CA GLU A 44 3.56 16.87 13.52
C GLU A 44 4.54 17.87 12.85
N LYS A 45 5.48 17.36 12.03
CA LYS A 45 6.47 18.19 11.32
C LYS A 45 5.89 19.00 10.17
N THR A 46 4.77 18.58 9.60
CA THR A 46 4.10 19.23 8.46
C THR A 46 2.76 19.85 8.84
N GLN A 47 2.42 19.90 10.14
CA GLN A 47 1.16 20.45 10.62
C GLN A 47 0.94 21.91 10.20
N ALA A 48 2.01 22.72 10.19
CA ALA A 48 1.94 24.11 9.70
C ALA A 48 1.61 24.19 8.19
N LEU A 49 2.17 23.26 7.39
CA LEU A 49 1.87 23.17 5.96
C LEU A 49 0.42 22.70 5.73
N VAL A 50 -0.03 21.67 6.46
CA VAL A 50 -1.41 21.17 6.36
C VAL A 50 -2.42 22.25 6.75
N ALA A 51 -2.17 22.98 7.83
CA ALA A 51 -3.02 24.10 8.24
C ALA A 51 -3.08 25.16 7.13
N GLN A 52 -1.93 25.49 6.52
CA GLN A 52 -1.88 26.42 5.40
C GLN A 52 -2.61 25.88 4.16
N LEU A 53 -2.52 24.59 3.84
CA LEU A 53 -3.26 23.99 2.73
C LEU A 53 -4.77 24.01 2.99
N ALA A 54 -5.20 23.79 4.24
CA ALA A 54 -6.60 23.87 4.63
C ALA A 54 -7.15 25.31 4.52
N THR A 55 -6.42 26.31 5.02
CA THR A 55 -6.82 27.72 4.87
C THR A 55 -6.85 28.14 3.40
N THR A 56 -5.86 27.72 2.61
CA THR A 56 -5.81 27.96 1.16
C THR A 56 -7.01 27.31 0.46
N LYS A 57 -7.38 26.08 0.84
CA LYS A 57 -8.56 25.39 0.29
C LYS A 57 -9.86 26.13 0.62
N ASP A 58 -10.01 26.60 1.85
CA ASP A 58 -11.19 27.38 2.27
C ASP A 58 -11.26 28.73 1.54
N GLU A 59 -10.15 29.46 1.43
CA GLU A 59 -10.07 30.74 0.72
C GLU A 59 -10.35 30.56 -0.78
N LEU A 60 -9.81 29.53 -1.42
CA LEU A 60 -10.04 29.24 -2.85
C LEU A 60 -11.45 28.70 -3.13
N SER A 61 -12.14 28.17 -2.12
CA SER A 61 -13.54 27.75 -2.23
C SER A 61 -14.51 28.93 -2.12
N THR A 62 -14.11 29.99 -1.41
CA THR A 62 -14.95 31.18 -1.10
C THR A 62 -14.62 32.39 -1.97
N GLY A 63 -13.41 32.46 -2.53
CA GLY A 63 -12.94 33.54 -3.40
C GLY A 63 -11.82 33.09 -4.34
N ILE A 64 -11.38 33.99 -5.22
CA ILE A 64 -10.38 33.69 -6.26
C ILE A 64 -8.94 33.95 -5.76
N THR A 65 -8.78 34.75 -4.70
CA THR A 65 -7.49 35.27 -4.24
C THR A 65 -7.14 34.84 -2.82
N LEU A 66 -5.88 34.46 -2.62
CA LEU A 66 -5.32 34.11 -1.31
C LEU A 66 -5.03 35.36 -0.48
N HIS A 67 -5.43 35.33 0.78
CA HIS A 67 -5.24 36.43 1.74
C HIS A 67 -4.36 36.00 2.91
N THR A 68 -4.46 34.74 3.35
CA THR A 68 -3.66 34.20 4.46
C THR A 68 -2.44 33.47 3.93
N MET A 69 -1.25 34.03 4.15
CA MET A 69 0.02 33.44 3.75
C MET A 69 0.96 33.27 4.94
N ASP A 70 0.98 32.09 5.56
CA ASP A 70 1.98 31.78 6.58
C ASP A 70 3.38 31.69 5.94
N ARG A 71 4.36 32.35 6.57
CA ARG A 71 5.75 32.44 6.10
C ARG A 71 6.61 31.28 6.59
N ARG A 72 6.11 30.48 7.53
CA ARG A 72 6.79 29.30 8.10
C ARG A 72 7.15 28.22 7.08
N PRO A 73 6.30 27.86 6.09
CA PRO A 73 6.65 26.86 5.08
C PRO A 73 7.61 27.38 3.98
N ILE A 74 7.95 28.67 3.98
CA ILE A 74 8.79 29.27 2.95
C ILE A 74 10.27 29.03 3.25
N GLN A 75 10.95 28.28 2.37
CA GLN A 75 12.39 28.09 2.47
C GLN A 75 13.14 29.41 2.21
N PRO A 76 14.27 29.67 2.90
CA PRO A 76 15.01 30.92 2.76
C PRO A 76 15.44 31.23 1.32
N ARG A 77 15.77 30.21 0.51
CA ARG A 77 16.09 30.35 -0.92
C ARG A 77 14.93 30.82 -1.79
N GLN A 78 13.69 30.61 -1.34
CA GLN A 78 12.49 30.95 -2.09
C GLN A 78 11.91 32.30 -1.67
N LYS A 79 12.34 32.82 -0.50
CA LYS A 79 11.87 34.13 0.01
C LYS A 79 12.19 35.26 -0.96
N ASP A 80 13.37 35.23 -1.58
CA ASP A 80 13.83 36.28 -2.49
C ASP A 80 12.96 36.38 -3.77
N TYR A 81 12.23 35.32 -4.12
CA TYR A 81 11.36 35.27 -5.32
C TYR A 81 9.86 35.45 -5.00
N LEU A 82 9.49 35.28 -3.73
CA LEU A 82 8.10 35.32 -3.27
C LEU A 82 7.73 36.67 -2.65
N VAL A 83 8.71 37.41 -2.16
CA VAL A 83 8.55 38.67 -1.45
C VAL A 83 8.95 39.82 -2.38
N ASP A 84 8.01 40.70 -2.71
CA ASP A 84 8.30 41.93 -3.45
C ASP A 84 9.21 42.85 -2.61
N GLU A 85 9.84 43.86 -3.23
CA GLU A 85 10.71 44.84 -2.56
C GLU A 85 10.05 45.56 -1.36
N VAL A 86 8.72 45.54 -1.28
CA VAL A 86 7.88 46.13 -0.22
C VAL A 86 7.56 45.12 0.91
N GLY A 87 8.07 43.89 0.85
CA GLY A 87 7.83 42.87 1.87
C GLY A 87 6.49 42.14 1.76
N LYS A 88 5.75 42.33 0.67
CA LYS A 88 4.45 41.70 0.40
C LYS A 88 4.65 40.41 -0.40
N VAL A 89 3.99 39.33 0.02
CA VAL A 89 4.06 38.04 -0.68
C VAL A 89 3.05 38.05 -1.83
N SER A 90 3.48 37.66 -3.02
CA SER A 90 2.57 37.51 -4.18
C SER A 90 1.69 36.28 -4.02
N PRO A 91 0.35 36.40 -4.06
CA PRO A 91 -0.57 35.29 -3.80
C PRO A 91 -0.45 34.18 -4.83
N ASP A 92 -0.30 34.53 -6.12
CA ASP A 92 -0.23 33.54 -7.21
C ASP A 92 1.06 32.71 -7.14
N ARG A 93 2.19 33.37 -6.82
CA ARG A 93 3.47 32.68 -6.63
C ARG A 93 3.46 31.82 -5.36
N PHE A 94 2.74 32.26 -4.33
CA PHE A 94 2.57 31.48 -3.11
C PHE A 94 1.71 30.22 -3.37
N GLU A 95 0.65 30.31 -4.18
CA GLU A 95 -0.13 29.13 -4.59
C GLU A 95 0.73 28.12 -5.36
N TRP A 96 1.54 28.61 -6.32
CA TRP A 96 2.53 27.77 -7.02
C TRP A 96 3.52 27.09 -6.07
N LEU A 97 4.03 27.82 -5.07
CA LEU A 97 4.94 27.27 -4.07
C LEU A 97 4.27 26.08 -3.35
N LEU A 98 3.03 26.24 -2.89
CA LEU A 98 2.31 25.17 -2.20
C LEU A 98 2.19 23.93 -3.08
N TYR A 99 1.82 24.10 -4.35
CA TYR A 99 1.71 22.99 -5.29
C TYR A 99 3.03 22.29 -5.56
N LEU A 100 4.13 23.04 -5.69
CA LEU A 100 5.47 22.46 -5.86
C LEU A 100 5.97 21.72 -4.60
N GLN A 101 5.48 22.10 -3.41
CA GLN A 101 5.85 21.43 -2.16
C GLN A 101 5.11 20.10 -1.97
N ILE A 102 3.87 19.95 -2.45
CA ILE A 102 3.05 18.76 -2.22
C ILE A 102 3.74 17.45 -2.66
N PRO A 103 4.22 17.29 -3.92
CA PRO A 103 4.80 16.02 -4.39
C PRO A 103 5.99 15.54 -3.56
N ASN A 104 6.86 16.46 -3.16
CA ASN A 104 8.04 16.16 -2.34
C ASN A 104 7.67 15.70 -0.93
N LYS A 105 6.46 16.04 -0.46
CA LYS A 105 5.98 15.77 0.88
C LYS A 105 5.03 14.59 0.96
N LEU A 106 4.43 14.16 -0.15
CA LEU A 106 3.55 12.98 -0.22
C LEU A 106 4.26 11.66 0.15
N ASN A 107 5.58 11.62 0.11
CA ASN A 107 6.37 10.47 0.58
C ASN A 107 6.52 10.47 2.11
N GLY A 108 5.40 10.33 2.84
CA GLY A 108 5.38 10.08 4.28
C GLY A 108 5.35 11.32 5.19
N GLN A 109 5.30 12.53 4.64
CA GLN A 109 5.11 13.75 5.44
C GLN A 109 3.70 14.32 5.29
N LEU A 110 3.10 14.16 4.12
CA LEU A 110 1.70 14.43 3.81
C LEU A 110 1.03 13.13 3.37
N TYR A 111 -0.24 12.99 3.74
CA TYR A 111 -1.07 11.83 3.43
C TYR A 111 -2.37 12.29 2.78
N LEU A 112 -2.89 11.45 1.89
CA LEU A 112 -4.16 11.62 1.21
C LEU A 112 -5.06 10.41 1.57
N PRO A 113 -6.05 10.57 2.46
CA PRO A 113 -6.89 9.44 2.91
C PRO A 113 -7.63 8.73 1.76
N THR A 114 -8.00 9.51 0.74
CA THR A 114 -8.74 9.05 -0.45
C THR A 114 -7.87 8.25 -1.43
N VAL A 115 -6.54 8.41 -1.39
CA VAL A 115 -5.62 7.79 -2.36
C VAL A 115 -4.82 6.69 -1.68
N ILE A 116 -5.05 5.43 -2.06
CA ILE A 116 -4.44 4.24 -1.45
C ILE A 116 -2.91 4.35 -1.36
N LYS A 117 -2.25 4.85 -2.41
CA LYS A 117 -0.78 4.99 -2.47
C LYS A 117 -0.21 5.96 -1.43
N PHE A 118 -0.97 6.99 -1.06
CA PHE A 118 -0.53 8.06 -0.16
C PHE A 118 -1.32 8.08 1.15
N ARG A 119 -2.05 7.00 1.44
CA ARG A 119 -2.76 6.86 2.71
C ARG A 119 -1.75 6.69 3.85
N SER A 120 -2.12 7.16 5.04
CA SER A 120 -1.29 6.95 6.22
C SER A 120 -1.35 5.49 6.65
N LEU A 121 -0.22 4.93 7.10
CA LEU A 121 -0.21 3.57 7.68
C LEU A 121 -1.17 3.48 8.88
N GLN A 122 -1.34 4.58 9.64
CA GLN A 122 -2.22 4.57 10.80
C GLN A 122 -3.69 4.33 10.45
N ASP A 123 -4.14 4.74 9.27
CA ASP A 123 -5.51 4.52 8.81
C ASP A 123 -5.78 3.04 8.47
N ASP A 124 -4.74 2.30 8.05
CA ASP A 124 -4.83 0.87 7.78
C ASP A 124 -4.64 0.01 9.05
N LEU A 125 -4.15 0.61 10.15
CA LEU A 125 -3.98 -0.05 11.44
C LEU A 125 -5.26 -0.01 12.27
N VAL A 126 -5.37 -0.95 13.21
CA VAL A 126 -6.45 -0.92 14.21
C VAL A 126 -6.29 0.31 15.09
N ASN A 127 -7.33 1.15 15.14
CA ASN A 127 -7.35 2.35 15.98
C ASN A 127 -6.93 2.04 17.43
N ASN A 128 -6.05 2.87 17.99
CA ASN A 128 -5.55 2.76 19.36
C ASN A 128 -6.67 2.64 20.40
N GLU A 129 -7.82 3.31 20.22
CA GLU A 129 -8.94 3.17 21.15
C GLU A 129 -9.53 1.76 21.15
N ARG A 130 -9.67 1.17 19.97
CA ARG A 130 -10.09 -0.22 19.82
C ARG A 130 -9.03 -1.17 20.37
N TRP A 131 -7.75 -0.86 20.17
CA TRP A 131 -6.63 -1.64 20.70
C TRP A 131 -6.55 -1.63 22.23
N LYS A 132 -6.93 -0.54 22.92
CA LYS A 132 -7.05 -0.52 24.39
C LYS A 132 -8.01 -1.60 24.91
N SER A 133 -9.03 -1.94 24.13
CA SER A 133 -10.01 -2.99 24.46
C SER A 133 -9.54 -4.40 24.08
N LYS A 134 -8.29 -4.59 23.65
CA LYS A 134 -7.71 -5.88 23.24
C LYS A 134 -7.97 -7.00 24.24
N ASN A 135 -7.76 -6.76 25.54
CA ASN A 135 -7.94 -7.81 26.55
C ASN A 135 -9.40 -8.27 26.65
N LYS A 136 -10.36 -7.36 26.50
CA LYS A 136 -11.79 -7.70 26.45
C LYS A 136 -12.11 -8.52 25.20
N LEU A 137 -11.57 -8.13 24.04
CA LEU A 137 -11.75 -8.86 22.77
C LEU A 137 -11.16 -10.27 22.84
N ILE A 138 -9.98 -10.43 23.46
CA ILE A 138 -9.34 -11.74 23.66
C ILE A 138 -10.21 -12.61 24.58
N GLN A 139 -10.71 -12.07 25.69
CA GLN A 139 -11.61 -12.79 26.59
C GLN A 139 -12.92 -13.20 25.91
N GLN A 140 -13.50 -12.31 25.10
CA GLN A 140 -14.71 -12.58 24.31
C GLN A 140 -14.49 -13.63 23.21
N SER A 141 -13.27 -13.79 22.70
CA SER A 141 -12.98 -14.79 21.67
C SER A 141 -13.14 -16.23 22.16
N MET A 142 -13.14 -16.47 23.48
CA MET A 142 -13.19 -17.81 24.09
C MET A 142 -12.12 -18.77 23.55
N LEU A 143 -11.02 -18.26 22.99
CA LEU A 143 -9.92 -19.06 22.45
C LEU A 143 -8.81 -19.16 23.50
N PRO A 144 -8.69 -20.28 24.24
CA PRO A 144 -7.73 -20.42 25.35
C PRO A 144 -6.28 -20.27 24.87
N ARG A 145 -5.98 -20.68 23.63
CA ARG A 145 -4.64 -20.54 23.02
C ARG A 145 -4.21 -19.07 22.84
N LEU A 146 -5.16 -18.16 22.64
CA LEU A 146 -4.88 -16.72 22.50
C LEU A 146 -4.70 -16.01 23.85
N MET A 147 -5.11 -16.65 24.94
CA MET A 147 -4.89 -16.15 26.31
C MET A 147 -3.54 -16.57 26.88
N GLU A 148 -2.96 -17.64 26.35
CA GLU A 148 -1.66 -18.15 26.79
C GLU A 148 -0.51 -17.28 26.26
N LYS A 149 0.59 -17.23 27.01
CA LYS A 149 1.79 -16.53 26.54
C LYS A 149 2.34 -17.23 25.28
N PRO A 150 2.69 -16.49 24.21
CA PRO A 150 3.17 -17.10 22.96
C PRO A 150 4.33 -18.07 23.16
N SER A 151 5.26 -17.77 24.06
CA SER A 151 6.40 -18.66 24.35
C SER A 151 5.97 -20.03 24.88
N ARG A 152 5.03 -20.06 25.85
CA ARG A 152 4.52 -21.32 26.41
C ARG A 152 3.71 -22.12 25.41
N LEU A 153 2.92 -21.43 24.57
CA LEU A 153 2.16 -22.08 23.50
C LEU A 153 3.08 -22.70 22.45
N ILE A 154 4.18 -22.03 22.10
CA ILE A 154 5.18 -22.56 21.16
C ILE A 154 5.88 -23.78 21.76
N GLU A 155 6.26 -23.73 23.04
CA GLU A 155 6.88 -24.86 23.73
C GLU A 155 5.92 -26.06 23.82
N SER A 156 4.65 -25.85 24.17
CA SER A 156 3.67 -26.93 24.26
C SER A 156 3.41 -27.57 22.89
N LEU A 157 3.19 -26.75 21.84
CA LEU A 157 3.02 -27.25 20.47
C LEU A 157 4.26 -27.99 19.95
N SER A 158 5.45 -27.49 20.28
CA SER A 158 6.71 -28.16 19.92
C SER A 158 6.83 -29.52 20.63
N ASN A 159 6.47 -29.58 21.92
CA ASN A 159 6.48 -30.83 22.67
C ASN A 159 5.45 -31.83 22.16
N ASP A 160 4.23 -31.38 21.88
CA ASP A 160 3.16 -32.21 21.30
C ASP A 160 3.60 -32.78 19.94
N LEU A 161 4.20 -31.95 19.09
CA LEU A 161 4.75 -32.38 17.81
C LEU A 161 5.86 -33.43 17.99
N ASN A 162 6.82 -33.19 18.89
CA ASN A 162 7.91 -34.12 19.16
C ASN A 162 7.39 -35.45 19.74
N ASN A 163 6.38 -35.40 20.60
CA ASN A 163 5.75 -36.59 21.18
C ASN A 163 5.04 -37.41 20.10
N GLU A 164 4.27 -36.76 19.21
CA GLU A 164 3.63 -37.45 18.10
C GLU A 164 4.65 -38.02 17.10
N LEU A 165 5.74 -37.30 16.81
CA LEU A 165 6.85 -37.81 15.99
C LEU A 165 7.52 -39.03 16.63
N ALA A 166 7.78 -39.00 17.93
CA ALA A 166 8.35 -40.13 18.67
C ALA A 166 7.40 -41.33 18.67
N ARG A 167 6.10 -41.09 18.90
CA ARG A 167 5.06 -42.11 18.88
C ARG A 167 4.91 -42.75 17.50
N VAL A 168 4.93 -41.95 16.44
CA VAL A 168 4.92 -42.46 15.05
C VAL A 168 6.17 -43.27 14.77
N SER A 169 7.35 -42.80 15.20
CA SER A 169 8.61 -43.54 15.04
C SER A 169 8.56 -44.89 15.75
N GLN A 170 8.10 -44.95 17.01
CA GLN A 170 7.90 -46.19 17.76
C GLN A 170 6.92 -47.13 17.05
N ARG A 171 5.76 -46.63 16.59
CA ARG A 171 4.80 -47.43 15.84
C ARG A 171 5.34 -47.98 14.53
N ILE A 172 6.28 -47.28 13.89
CA ILE A 172 6.97 -47.77 12.71
C ILE A 172 7.94 -48.89 13.10
N GLU A 173 8.73 -48.71 14.17
CA GLU A 173 9.67 -49.72 14.68
C GLU A 173 8.98 -51.00 15.15
N ASP A 174 7.87 -50.86 15.88
CA ASP A 174 7.06 -51.96 16.42
C ASP A 174 6.26 -52.71 15.32
N GLY A 175 6.21 -52.17 14.10
CA GLY A 175 5.47 -52.75 12.98
C GLY A 175 3.94 -52.59 13.06
N ASP A 176 3.44 -51.82 14.03
CA ASP A 176 2.01 -51.52 14.22
C ASP A 176 1.45 -50.59 13.12
N ASN A 177 2.34 -49.93 12.37
CA ASN A 177 1.94 -49.12 11.22
C ASN A 177 1.78 -49.96 9.94
N GLN A 178 0.54 -50.38 9.67
CA GLN A 178 0.16 -51.15 8.45
C GLN A 178 0.51 -50.44 7.13
N ASN A 179 0.75 -49.12 7.16
CA ASN A 179 1.10 -48.32 5.99
C ASN A 179 2.63 -48.22 5.75
N VAL A 180 3.46 -48.85 6.59
CA VAL A 180 4.92 -48.85 6.42
C VAL A 180 5.42 -50.30 6.39
N ILE A 181 5.95 -50.73 5.25
CA ILE A 181 6.51 -52.08 5.08
C ILE A 181 7.99 -52.04 5.46
N LEU A 182 8.33 -52.66 6.58
CA LEU A 182 9.70 -52.93 6.99
C LEU A 182 10.23 -54.17 6.26
N ARG A 183 11.30 -54.02 5.45
CA ARG A 183 12.02 -55.17 4.88
C ARG A 183 13.38 -55.31 5.56
N ASN A 184 13.63 -56.45 6.19
CA ASN A 184 14.92 -56.78 6.80
C ASN A 184 15.42 -58.11 6.24
N ARG A 185 15.99 -58.10 5.03
CA ARG A 185 16.49 -59.33 4.36
C ARG A 185 18.00 -59.52 4.51
N THR A 186 18.77 -58.48 4.84
CA THR A 186 20.25 -58.51 4.80
C THR A 186 20.89 -57.41 5.66
N GLY A 187 20.39 -57.18 6.88
CA GLY A 187 20.99 -56.24 7.84
C GLY A 187 20.89 -54.74 7.46
N LYS A 188 20.14 -54.40 6.41
CA LYS A 188 19.79 -53.01 6.06
C LYS A 188 18.29 -52.84 6.17
N THR A 189 17.85 -52.01 7.10
CA THR A 189 16.43 -51.67 7.28
C THR A 189 15.99 -50.76 6.14
N GLN A 190 15.18 -51.29 5.21
CA GLN A 190 14.58 -50.50 4.13
C GLN A 190 13.10 -50.29 4.41
N TRP A 191 12.66 -49.03 4.41
CA TRP A 191 11.26 -48.64 4.61
C TRP A 191 10.61 -48.33 3.26
N ARG A 192 9.39 -48.84 3.04
CA ARG A 192 8.57 -48.45 1.88
C ARG A 192 7.16 -48.13 2.32
N LEU A 193 6.63 -47.02 1.81
CA LEU A 193 5.22 -46.67 1.85
C LEU A 193 4.52 -47.34 0.64
N PRO A 194 3.44 -48.11 0.82
CA PRO A 194 2.64 -48.63 -0.29
C PRO A 194 2.01 -47.45 -1.05
N SER A 195 2.46 -47.19 -2.27
CA SER A 195 1.94 -46.09 -3.11
C SER A 195 0.55 -46.36 -3.70
N THR A 196 -0.03 -47.54 -3.43
CA THR A 196 -1.26 -48.00 -4.07
C THR A 196 -2.53 -47.31 -3.56
N SER A 197 -2.53 -46.74 -2.35
CA SER A 197 -3.74 -46.13 -1.74
C SER A 197 -3.95 -44.65 -2.09
N VAL A 198 -2.90 -43.91 -2.48
CA VAL A 198 -3.03 -42.47 -2.77
C VAL A 198 -3.79 -42.19 -4.08
N LYS A 199 -3.71 -43.10 -5.06
CA LYS A 199 -4.49 -42.97 -6.31
C LYS A 199 -5.98 -43.20 -6.11
N SER A 200 -6.38 -43.95 -5.09
CA SER A 200 -7.78 -44.33 -4.86
C SER A 200 -8.57 -43.32 -4.01
N MET A 201 -7.91 -42.59 -3.11
CA MET A 201 -8.61 -41.60 -2.26
C MET A 201 -8.82 -40.26 -2.95
N LEU A 202 -7.95 -39.88 -3.90
CA LEU A 202 -8.04 -38.60 -4.60
C LEU A 202 -8.92 -38.66 -5.85
N ASN A 203 -9.08 -39.84 -6.46
CA ASN A 203 -10.01 -40.04 -7.55
C ASN A 203 -11.34 -40.53 -6.98
N ASN A 204 -12.19 -39.60 -6.55
CA ASN A 204 -13.61 -39.90 -6.42
C ASN A 204 -14.10 -40.40 -7.79
N PRO A 205 -14.74 -41.58 -7.90
CA PRO A 205 -15.23 -42.12 -9.18
C PRO A 205 -16.18 -41.17 -9.92
N PHE A 206 -16.71 -40.17 -9.23
CA PHE A 206 -17.37 -39.02 -9.83
C PHE A 206 -16.51 -38.27 -10.87
N PHE A 207 -15.22 -38.06 -10.62
CA PHE A 207 -14.34 -37.34 -11.53
C PHE A 207 -13.96 -38.15 -12.77
N ASP A 208 -14.05 -39.49 -12.72
CA ASP A 208 -13.88 -40.36 -13.88
C ASP A 208 -15.09 -40.28 -14.84
N LEU A 209 -16.27 -39.87 -14.34
CA LEU A 209 -17.47 -39.65 -15.15
C LEU A 209 -17.46 -38.30 -15.88
N LEU A 210 -16.62 -37.36 -15.45
CA LEU A 210 -16.50 -36.05 -16.07
C LEU A 210 -15.53 -36.12 -17.25
N LYS A 211 -15.99 -35.74 -18.45
CA LYS A 211 -15.07 -35.56 -19.58
C LYS A 211 -14.11 -34.41 -19.25
N PRO A 212 -12.78 -34.63 -19.29
CA PRO A 212 -11.83 -33.54 -19.11
C PRO A 212 -11.98 -32.56 -20.29
N ILE A 213 -12.33 -31.32 -19.97
CA ILE A 213 -12.41 -30.22 -20.95
C ILE A 213 -11.14 -29.37 -20.80
N ASN A 214 -10.61 -28.88 -21.91
CA ASN A 214 -9.45 -27.99 -21.88
C ASN A 214 -9.83 -26.69 -21.17
N ILE A 215 -9.01 -26.22 -20.25
CA ILE A 215 -9.24 -24.96 -19.52
C ILE A 215 -9.41 -23.77 -20.49
N ALA A 216 -8.77 -23.83 -21.67
CA ALA A 216 -8.94 -22.82 -22.71
C ALA A 216 -10.39 -22.75 -23.25
N ASP A 217 -11.07 -23.89 -23.36
CA ASP A 217 -12.46 -23.94 -23.85
C ASP A 217 -13.42 -23.43 -22.78
N VAL A 218 -13.14 -23.73 -21.50
CA VAL A 218 -13.88 -23.16 -20.36
C VAL A 218 -13.73 -21.64 -20.34
N LEU A 219 -12.51 -21.13 -20.47
CA LEU A 219 -12.26 -19.68 -20.50
C LEU A 219 -12.93 -19.01 -21.70
N ARG A 220 -12.93 -19.64 -22.88
CA ARG A 220 -13.65 -19.14 -24.07
C ARG A 220 -15.16 -19.11 -23.86
N TYR A 221 -15.74 -20.13 -23.24
CA TYR A 221 -17.17 -20.14 -22.93
C TYR A 221 -17.54 -19.05 -21.93
N VAL A 222 -16.73 -18.87 -20.88
CA VAL A 222 -16.93 -17.79 -19.91
C VAL A 222 -16.81 -16.42 -20.59
N ASP A 223 -15.85 -16.25 -21.49
CA ASP A 223 -15.70 -15.02 -22.26
C ASP A 223 -16.91 -14.74 -23.16
N GLN A 224 -17.45 -15.74 -23.85
CA GLN A 224 -18.67 -15.58 -24.66
C GLN A 224 -19.87 -15.09 -23.84
N GLU A 225 -20.01 -15.54 -22.59
CA GLU A 225 -21.15 -15.18 -21.73
C GLU A 225 -20.94 -13.88 -20.95
N THR A 226 -19.69 -13.48 -20.71
CA THR A 226 -19.37 -12.37 -19.79
C THR A 226 -18.54 -11.25 -20.40
N ASN A 227 -18.02 -11.44 -21.61
CA ASN A 227 -17.05 -10.56 -22.28
C ASN A 227 -15.94 -10.08 -21.34
N PHE A 228 -15.46 -10.98 -20.48
CA PHE A 228 -14.52 -10.60 -19.43
C PHE A 228 -13.12 -10.29 -20.00
N LEU A 229 -12.75 -10.85 -21.16
CA LEU A 229 -11.48 -10.55 -21.82
C LEU A 229 -11.39 -9.11 -22.31
N ASP A 230 -12.52 -8.45 -22.60
CA ASP A 230 -12.55 -7.04 -23.02
C ASP A 230 -12.08 -6.06 -21.93
N HIS A 231 -12.10 -6.49 -20.66
CA HIS A 231 -11.64 -5.69 -19.53
C HIS A 231 -10.14 -5.82 -19.27
N PHE A 232 -9.44 -6.73 -19.97
CA PHE A 232 -7.98 -6.82 -19.91
C PHE A 232 -7.39 -5.89 -20.97
N GLU A 233 -6.84 -4.76 -20.53
CA GLU A 233 -6.01 -3.93 -21.40
C GLU A 233 -4.75 -4.70 -21.80
N HIS A 234 -4.55 -4.89 -23.10
CA HIS A 234 -3.37 -5.53 -23.65
C HIS A 234 -2.13 -4.65 -23.35
N VAL A 235 -1.35 -5.03 -22.33
CA VAL A 235 -0.07 -4.40 -22.06
C VAL A 235 0.92 -4.84 -23.14
N LEU A 236 1.08 -4.02 -24.19
CA LEU A 236 2.19 -4.17 -25.12
C LEU A 236 3.49 -4.01 -24.31
N PRO A 237 4.43 -4.97 -24.36
CA PRO A 237 5.75 -4.73 -23.80
C PRO A 237 6.38 -3.57 -24.56
N VAL A 238 6.66 -2.48 -23.84
CA VAL A 238 7.42 -1.34 -24.37
C VAL A 238 8.77 -1.87 -24.84
N GLN A 239 9.04 -1.75 -26.15
CA GLN A 239 10.36 -1.98 -26.73
C GLN A 239 11.27 -0.77 -26.49
#